data_AF-A0A6I9P0L5-F1
#
_entry.id   AF-A0A6I9P0L5-F1
#
_cell.length_a   1.000
_cell.length_b   1.000
_cell.length_c   1.000
_cell.angle_alpha   90.00
_cell.angle_beta   90.00
_cell.angle_gamma   90.00
#
_symmetry.space_group_name_H-M   'P 1'
#
loop_
_entity.id
_entity.type
_entity.pdbx_description
1 polymer ?
#
loop_
_entity_poly.entity_id
_entity_poly.type
_entity_poly.pdbx_seq_one_letter_code
_entity_poly.pdbx_strand_id
1 'polypeptide(L)'
;VLKPGGMVLFRDYGLNDHAMLRFKAGSKLGENFYVRQDGTRSYFFSKEFLSELFADAGLQSVSNDYVLRETVNKKEGLCVPRVFLQSKFTKPGQSQSS
;
A
#
# COMPACT_ATOMS: atom_id res chain seq x y z
N VAL A 1 -2.38 -19.70 -6.69
CA VAL A 1 -2.77 -18.86 -7.85
C VAL A 1 -4.26 -18.53 -7.74
N LEU A 2 -4.66 -17.27 -7.94
CA LEU A 2 -6.05 -16.80 -7.76
C LEU A 2 -6.99 -17.37 -8.84
N LYS A 3 -8.18 -17.84 -8.43
CA LYS A 3 -9.23 -18.31 -9.36
C LYS A 3 -9.86 -17.14 -10.12
N PRO A 4 -10.40 -17.33 -11.33
CA PRO A 4 -11.18 -16.30 -12.02
C PRO A 4 -12.31 -15.75 -11.12
N GLY A 5 -12.52 -14.44 -11.13
CA GLY A 5 -13.45 -13.75 -10.23
C GLY A 5 -12.96 -13.59 -8.78
N GLY A 6 -11.80 -14.15 -8.43
CA GLY A 6 -11.20 -13.97 -7.11
C GLY A 6 -10.65 -12.55 -6.92
N MET A 7 -10.56 -12.12 -5.66
CA MET A 7 -10.14 -10.77 -5.29
C MET A 7 -8.85 -10.77 -4.48
N VAL A 8 -7.99 -9.79 -4.74
CA VAL A 8 -6.88 -9.39 -3.86
C VAL A 8 -7.32 -8.20 -3.04
N LEU A 9 -7.20 -8.31 -1.72
CA LEU A 9 -7.38 -7.21 -0.78
C LEU A 9 -5.99 -6.72 -0.37
N PHE A 10 -5.68 -5.48 -0.72
CA PHE A 10 -4.39 -4.86 -0.42
C PHE A 10 -4.57 -3.79 0.63
N ARG A 11 -3.68 -3.79 1.62
CA ARG A 11 -3.54 -2.69 2.57
C ARG A 11 -2.10 -2.55 3.03
N ASP A 12 -1.47 -1.43 2.68
CA ASP A 12 -0.10 -1.11 3.08
C ASP A 12 0.08 0.41 3.22
N TYR A 13 1.29 0.88 3.53
CA TYR A 13 1.60 2.29 3.70
C TYR A 13 1.41 3.08 2.40
N GLY A 14 0.70 4.20 2.50
CA GLY A 14 0.59 5.17 1.43
C GLY A 14 1.70 6.22 1.49
N LEU A 15 1.87 6.95 0.39
CA LEU A 15 2.76 8.12 0.36
C LEU A 15 2.43 9.13 1.47
N ASN A 16 3.48 9.82 1.93
CA ASN A 16 3.40 10.84 2.99
C ASN A 16 2.91 10.32 4.36
N ASP A 17 2.89 9.00 4.59
CA ASP A 17 2.67 8.45 5.92
C ASP A 17 3.69 8.99 6.93
N HIS A 18 3.27 9.20 8.18
CA HIS A 18 4.15 9.74 9.21
C HIS A 18 5.41 8.88 9.44
N ALA A 19 5.36 7.56 9.21
CA ALA A 19 6.55 6.73 9.26
C ALA A 19 7.55 7.07 8.14
N MET A 20 7.08 7.43 6.94
CA MET A 20 7.92 7.87 5.82
C MET A 20 8.70 9.14 6.19
N LEU A 21 8.00 10.13 6.74
CA LEU A 21 8.55 11.43 7.09
C LEU A 21 9.60 11.38 8.21
N ARG A 22 9.64 10.28 8.97
CA ARG A 22 10.55 10.10 10.10
C ARG A 22 11.86 9.40 9.76
N PHE A 23 12.01 8.86 8.56
CA PHE A 23 13.27 8.23 8.17
C PHE A 23 14.41 9.25 8.15
N LYS A 24 15.56 8.87 8.70
CA LYS A 24 16.75 9.71 8.73
C LYS A 24 17.46 9.71 7.38
N ALA A 25 18.29 10.71 7.15
CA ALA A 25 19.26 10.69 6.04
C ALA A 25 20.10 9.40 6.12
N GLY A 26 20.27 8.71 5.00
CA GLY A 26 20.95 7.41 4.92
C GLY A 26 20.02 6.18 5.03
N SER A 27 18.76 6.33 5.43
CA SER A 27 17.80 5.21 5.47
C SER A 27 17.09 4.95 4.12
N LYS A 28 17.22 5.85 3.14
CA LYS A 28 16.56 5.72 1.83
C LYS A 28 17.39 4.81 0.93
N LEU A 29 16.79 3.70 0.49
CA LEU A 29 17.39 2.73 -0.43
C LEU A 29 17.02 3.01 -1.90
N GLY A 30 15.89 3.68 -2.12
CA GLY A 30 15.38 4.02 -3.45
C GLY A 30 14.19 4.95 -3.34
N GLU A 31 13.53 5.21 -4.46
CA GLU A 31 12.27 5.96 -4.45
C GLU A 31 11.23 5.21 -3.62
N ASN A 32 10.63 5.92 -2.65
CA ASN A 32 9.65 5.38 -1.70
C ASN A 32 10.09 4.12 -0.92
N PHE A 33 11.37 3.75 -0.96
CA PHE A 33 11.91 2.53 -0.39
C PHE A 33 12.98 2.82 0.66
N TYR A 34 12.79 2.30 1.86
CA TYR A 34 13.58 2.64 3.04
C TYR A 34 13.95 1.41 3.85
N VAL A 35 15.09 1.49 4.56
CA VAL A 35 15.51 0.49 5.55
C VAL A 35 15.25 0.99 6.97
N ARG A 36 14.71 0.11 7.82
CA ARG A 36 14.51 0.34 9.25
C ARG A 36 15.76 -0.02 10.05
N GLN A 37 15.78 0.36 11.32
CA GLN A 37 16.90 0.07 12.23
C GLN A 37 17.12 -1.43 12.46
N ASP A 38 16.07 -2.24 12.37
CA ASP A 38 16.11 -3.70 12.50
C ASP A 38 16.51 -4.41 11.19
N GLY A 39 16.87 -3.66 10.13
CA GLY A 39 17.23 -4.19 8.82
C GLY A 39 16.04 -4.57 7.94
N THR A 40 14.80 -4.49 8.43
CA THR A 40 13.61 -4.70 7.59
C THR A 40 13.39 -3.52 6.65
N ARG A 41 12.66 -3.74 5.55
CA ARG A 41 12.39 -2.69 4.56
C ARG A 41 10.96 -2.19 4.63
N SER A 42 10.78 -0.92 4.29
CA SER A 42 9.48 -0.27 4.12
C SER A 42 9.38 0.29 2.72
N TYR A 43 8.25 0.05 2.07
CA TYR A 43 7.88 0.70 0.83
C TYR A 43 6.60 1.51 1.05
N PHE A 44 6.51 2.69 0.43
CA PHE A 44 5.34 3.56 0.51
C PHE A 44 4.69 3.67 -0.86
N PHE A 45 3.46 3.20 -0.98
CA PHE A 45 2.79 3.04 -2.26
C PHE A 45 2.03 4.31 -2.67
N SER A 46 2.16 4.67 -3.94
CA SER A 46 1.19 5.55 -4.59
C SER A 46 0.02 4.76 -5.14
N LYS A 47 -1.13 5.42 -5.33
CA LYS A 47 -2.29 4.80 -6.02
C LYS A 47 -1.91 4.37 -7.42
N GLU A 48 -1.19 5.24 -8.13
CA GLU A 48 -0.83 5.10 -9.54
C GLU A 48 0.08 3.88 -9.73
N PHE A 49 1.16 3.80 -8.94
CA PHE A 49 2.10 2.68 -8.98
C PHE A 49 1.42 1.36 -8.62
N LEU A 50 0.56 1.33 -7.61
CA LEU A 50 -0.16 0.11 -7.23
C LEU A 50 -1.14 -0.32 -8.34
N SER A 51 -1.88 0.62 -8.93
CA SER A 51 -2.80 0.33 -10.03
C SER A 51 -2.07 -0.27 -11.23
N GLU A 52 -0.95 0.33 -11.64
CA GLU A 52 -0.12 -0.14 -12.75
C GLU A 52 0.45 -1.53 -12.47
N LEU A 53 1.04 -1.73 -11.29
CA LEU A 53 1.59 -3.02 -10.87
C LEU A 53 0.56 -4.16 -10.93
N PHE A 54 -0.66 -3.90 -10.49
CA PHE A 54 -1.73 -4.89 -10.51
C PHE A 54 -2.32 -5.09 -11.92
N ALA A 55 -2.39 -4.03 -12.73
CA ALA A 55 -2.81 -4.10 -14.12
C ALA A 55 -1.83 -4.95 -14.95
N ASP A 56 -0.52 -4.75 -14.78
CA ASP A 56 0.54 -5.54 -15.42
C ASP A 56 0.48 -7.02 -15.02
N ALA A 57 -0.03 -7.32 -13.82
CA ALA A 57 -0.29 -8.67 -13.35
C ALA A 57 -1.63 -9.26 -13.85
N GLY A 58 -2.38 -8.54 -14.69
CA GLY A 58 -3.67 -8.98 -15.25
C GLY A 58 -4.85 -8.87 -14.29
N LEU A 59 -4.75 -8.04 -13.24
CA LEU A 59 -5.83 -7.77 -12.30
C LEU A 59 -6.49 -6.43 -12.62
N GLN A 60 -7.79 -6.33 -12.38
CA GLN A 60 -8.57 -5.11 -12.60
C GLN A 60 -8.85 -4.41 -11.27
N SER A 61 -8.64 -3.10 -11.23
CA SER A 61 -8.96 -2.28 -10.05
C SER A 61 -10.47 -2.21 -9.82
N VAL A 62 -10.89 -2.53 -8.60
CA VAL A 62 -12.27 -2.35 -8.12
C VAL A 62 -12.35 -1.11 -7.23
N SER A 63 -11.36 -0.90 -6.36
CA SER A 63 -11.20 0.31 -5.55
C SER A 63 -9.73 0.51 -5.20
N ASN A 64 -9.25 1.75 -5.09
CA ASN A 64 -7.86 2.03 -4.79
C ASN A 64 -7.73 3.41 -4.13
N ASP A 65 -7.84 3.46 -2.81
CA ASP A 65 -8.06 4.71 -2.08
C ASP A 65 -7.09 4.88 -0.92
N TYR A 66 -6.68 6.13 -0.68
CA TYR A 66 -5.99 6.47 0.55
C TYR A 66 -6.97 6.53 1.72
N VAL A 67 -6.60 5.90 2.82
CA VAL A 67 -7.34 5.90 4.07
C VAL A 67 -6.46 6.54 5.15
N LEU A 68 -6.92 7.70 5.63
CA LEU A 68 -6.29 8.42 6.75
C LEU A 68 -6.77 7.83 8.08
N ARG A 69 -5.82 7.58 8.99
CA ARG A 69 -6.09 7.11 10.35
C ARG A 69 -5.22 7.85 11.35
N GLU A 70 -5.63 7.86 12.60
CA GLU A 70 -4.81 8.34 13.70
C GLU A 70 -4.38 7.15 14.55
N THR A 71 -3.08 7.06 14.86
CA THR A 71 -2.58 6.12 15.86
C THR A 71 -2.28 6.88 17.13
N VAL A 72 -2.98 6.52 18.21
CA VAL A 72 -2.85 7.17 19.52
C VAL A 72 -2.06 6.26 20.45
N ASN A 73 -0.90 6.71 20.88
CA ASN A 73 -0.18 6.13 22.01
C ASN A 73 -0.39 7.02 23.24
N LYS A 74 -1.37 6.65 24.07
CA LYS A 74 -1.75 7.42 25.26
C LYS A 74 -0.63 7.50 26.30
N LYS A 75 0.21 6.46 26.43
CA LYS A 75 1.32 6.43 27.39
C LYS A 75 2.37 7.49 27.06
N GLU A 76 2.69 7.62 25.77
CA GLU A 76 3.68 8.57 25.28
C GLU A 76 3.06 9.93 24.90
N GLY A 77 1.74 10.10 25.04
CA GLY A 77 1.03 11.32 24.64
C GLY A 77 1.07 11.61 23.13
N LEU A 78 1.27 10.60 22.29
CA LEU A 78 1.44 10.76 20.85
C LEU A 78 0.14 10.48 20.10
N CYS A 79 -0.22 11.38 19.18
CA CYS A 79 -1.23 11.15 18.15
C CYS A 79 -0.57 11.36 16.79
N VAL A 80 -0.45 10.30 15.98
CA VAL A 80 0.24 10.37 14.69
C VAL A 80 -0.71 10.07 13.53
N PRO A 81 -0.78 10.92 12.51
CA PRO A 81 -1.54 10.63 11.31
C PRO A 81 -0.86 9.51 10.54
N ARG A 82 -1.66 8.56 10.05
CA ARG A 82 -1.24 7.44 9.24
C ARG A 82 -1.96 7.50 7.90
N VAL A 83 -1.22 7.22 6.83
CA VAL A 83 -1.74 7.11 5.47
C VAL A 83 -1.59 5.66 5.04
N PHE A 84 -2.72 5.00 4.78
CA PHE A 84 -2.74 3.67 4.20
C PHE A 84 -3.30 3.73 2.79
N LEU A 85 -2.78 2.91 1.90
CA LEU A 85 -3.42 2.61 0.64
C LEU A 85 -4.26 1.35 0.84
N GLN A 86 -5.58 1.46 0.65
CA GLN A 86 -6.52 0.34 0.81
C GLN A 86 -7.22 0.07 -0.50
N SER A 87 -7.01 -1.12 -1.05
CA SER A 87 -7.34 -1.40 -2.45
C SER A 87 -7.92 -2.80 -2.63
N LYS A 88 -8.74 -2.94 -3.66
CA LYS A 88 -9.38 -4.18 -4.08
C LYS A 88 -9.13 -4.36 -5.56
N PHE A 89 -8.61 -5.51 -5.93
CA PHE A 89 -8.37 -5.87 -7.33
C PHE A 89 -8.97 -7.24 -7.61
N THR A 90 -9.60 -7.41 -8.78
CA THR A 90 -10.23 -8.67 -9.17
C THR A 90 -9.49 -9.31 -10.33
N LYS A 91 -9.39 -10.64 -10.32
CA LYS A 91 -9.00 -11.39 -11.51
C LYS A 91 -10.22 -11.48 -12.42
N PRO A 92 -10.15 -11.00 -13.67
CA PRO A 92 -11.27 -11.11 -14.61
C PRO A 92 -11.82 -12.54 -14.66
N GLY A 93 -13.15 -12.66 -14.68
CA GLY A 93 -13.80 -13.93 -15.02
C GLY A 93 -13.47 -14.27 -16.48
N GLN A 94 -13.45 -15.56 -16.83
CA GLN A 94 -13.54 -15.91 -18.25
C GLN A 94 -14.89 -15.38 -18.73
N SER A 95 -14.87 -14.40 -19.64
CA SER A 95 -16.06 -13.98 -20.36
C SER A 95 -16.67 -15.26 -20.94
N GLN A 96 -17.88 -15.64 -20.53
CA GLN A 96 -18.62 -16.63 -21.29
C GLN A 96 -18.92 -15.96 -22.64
N SER A 97 -18.14 -16.29 -23.65
CA SER A 97 -18.54 -16.10 -25.03
C SER A 97 -19.83 -16.89 -25.22
N SER A 98 -20.97 -16.19 -25.28
CA SER A 98 -22.20 -16.73 -25.84
C SER A 98 -22.04 -16.92 -27.35
#